data_AF-A0A962PXZ3-F1
#
_entry.id   AF-A0A962PXZ3-F1
#
_cell.length_a   1.000
_cell.length_b   1.000
_cell.length_c   1.000
_cell.angle_alpha   90.00
_cell.angle_beta   90.00
_cell.angle_gamma   90.00
#
_symmetry.space_group_name_H-M   'P 1'
#
loop_
_entity.id
_entity.type
_entity.pdbx_description
1 polymer ?
#
loop_
_entity_poly.entity_id
_entity_poly.type
_entity_poly.pdbx_seq_one_letter_code
_entity_poly.pdbx_strand_id
1 'polypeptide(L)'
;RRTLSELGTALGRAHTDGNWEVPVLAASATAGSGIEALADALSAHEKVLRDSKCLLQRRRQYRAQWLLKRLQEEFGSHGIGRLGGEQRVLERLATATLSLFEQHQALREHLLGAADKTHS
;
A
#
# COMPACT_ATOMS: atom_id res chain seq x y z
N ARG A 1 25.30 24.20 -4.84
CA ARG A 1 23.87 24.38 -5.15
C ARG A 1 23.42 23.74 -6.49
N ARG A 2 24.33 23.31 -7.38
CA ARG A 2 23.98 22.77 -8.72
C ARG A 2 23.44 21.32 -8.71
N THR A 3 23.96 20.47 -7.83
CA THR A 3 23.61 19.04 -7.74
C THR A 3 22.17 18.75 -7.27
N LEU A 4 21.63 19.57 -6.36
CA LEU A 4 20.29 19.36 -5.80
C LEU A 4 19.19 19.73 -6.82
N SER A 5 19.34 20.85 -7.53
CA SER A 5 18.42 21.20 -8.62
C SER A 5 18.44 20.18 -9.75
N GLU A 6 19.61 19.62 -10.11
CA GLU A 6 19.70 18.58 -11.15
C GLU A 6 19.00 17.27 -10.72
N LEU A 7 19.09 16.89 -9.44
CA LEU A 7 18.29 15.79 -8.87
C LEU A 7 16.80 16.11 -8.84
N GLY A 8 16.44 17.37 -8.55
CA GLY A 8 15.07 17.88 -8.62
C GLY A 8 14.40 17.60 -9.95
N THR A 9 15.09 17.87 -11.06
CA THR A 9 14.55 17.67 -12.40
C THR A 9 14.50 16.19 -12.81
N ALA A 10 15.43 15.36 -12.32
CA ALA A 10 15.50 13.94 -12.65
C ALA A 10 14.54 13.07 -11.81
N LEU A 11 14.29 13.46 -10.55
CA LEU A 11 13.41 12.75 -9.60
C LEU A 11 12.02 13.37 -9.50
N GLY A 12 11.84 14.59 -10.02
CA GLY A 12 10.56 15.29 -10.16
C GLY A 12 9.65 14.63 -11.19
N ARG A 13 9.42 13.32 -11.05
CA ARG A 13 8.25 12.68 -11.64
C ARG A 13 7.09 13.03 -10.73
N ALA A 14 6.09 13.72 -11.27
CA ALA A 14 4.77 13.76 -10.68
C ALA A 14 4.43 12.33 -10.26
N HIS A 15 4.10 12.12 -8.99
CA HIS A 15 3.61 10.83 -8.55
C HIS A 15 2.43 10.49 -9.49
N THR A 16 2.28 9.23 -9.92
CA THR A 16 1.20 8.81 -10.85
C THR A 16 -0.21 9.15 -10.33
N ASP A 17 -0.28 9.55 -9.07
CA ASP A 17 -1.41 10.02 -8.30
C ASP A 17 -1.75 11.52 -8.51
N GLY A 18 -0.97 12.25 -9.32
CA GLY A 18 -1.31 13.55 -9.93
C GLY A 18 -1.37 14.77 -9.01
N ASN A 19 -1.54 14.59 -7.70
CA ASN A 19 -1.83 15.69 -6.77
C ASN A 19 -0.65 16.05 -5.84
N TRP A 20 0.52 15.45 -6.03
CA TRP A 20 1.69 15.72 -5.21
C TRP A 20 2.95 15.93 -6.06
N GLU A 21 3.49 17.14 -5.99
CA GLU A 21 4.85 17.42 -6.48
C GLU A 21 5.84 16.94 -5.43
N VAL A 22 6.68 15.96 -5.78
CA VAL A 22 7.65 15.37 -4.86
C VAL A 22 8.80 16.35 -4.64
N PRO A 23 8.97 16.95 -3.43
CA PRO A 23 10.06 17.89 -3.19
C PRO A 23 11.39 17.13 -3.05
N VAL A 24 12.47 17.71 -3.58
CA VAL A 24 13.83 17.23 -3.34
C VAL A 24 14.46 18.04 -2.21
N LEU A 25 14.87 17.33 -1.15
CA LEU A 25 15.41 17.91 0.07
C LEU A 25 16.81 17.38 0.34
N ALA A 26 17.64 18.21 0.99
CA ALA A 26 18.90 17.76 1.57
C ALA A 26 18.74 17.62 3.09
N ALA A 27 19.11 16.46 3.63
CA ALA A 27 19.08 16.20 5.06
C ALA A 27 20.31 15.37 5.48
N SER A 28 20.76 15.56 6.72
CA SER A 28 21.80 14.78 7.35
C SER A 28 21.42 14.47 8.79
N ALA A 29 21.23 13.19 9.09
CA ALA A 29 20.91 12.73 10.44
C ALA A 29 22.08 12.96 11.41
N THR A 30 23.31 12.75 10.96
CA THR A 30 24.52 12.92 11.80
C THR A 30 24.83 14.39 12.06
N ALA A 31 24.54 15.27 11.11
CA ALA A 31 24.72 16.71 11.26
C ALA A 31 23.49 17.43 11.82
N GLY A 32 22.38 16.70 12.07
CA GLY A 32 21.13 17.26 12.58
C GLY A 32 20.53 18.35 11.67
N SER A 33 20.70 18.26 10.36
CA SER A 33 20.26 19.30 9.42
C SER A 33 19.23 18.79 8.42
N GLY A 34 18.29 19.65 8.04
CA GLY A 34 17.25 19.34 7.05
C GLY A 34 16.17 18.38 7.55
N ILE A 35 16.16 18.04 8.84
CA ILE A 35 15.19 17.13 9.44
C ILE A 35 13.82 17.80 9.55
N GLU A 36 13.78 19.09 9.89
CA GLU A 36 12.57 19.90 9.97
C GLU A 36 11.92 20.02 8.59
N ALA A 37 12.71 20.35 7.56
CA ALA A 37 12.23 20.43 6.18
C ALA A 37 11.66 19.09 5.68
N LEU A 38 12.27 17.97 6.09
CA LEU A 38 11.74 16.62 5.83
C LEU A 38 10.41 16.39 6.56
N ALA A 39 10.32 16.73 7.84
CA ALA A 39 9.10 16.59 8.63
C ALA A 39 7.94 17.44 8.08
N ASP A 40 8.23 18.66 7.63
CA ASP A 40 7.25 19.56 7.01
C ASP A 40 6.73 18.99 5.69
N ALA A 41 7.62 18.47 4.84
CA ALA A 41 7.24 17.84 3.58
C ALA A 41 6.37 16.59 3.80
N LEU A 42 6.70 15.77 4.80
CA LEU A 42 5.87 14.61 5.18
C LEU A 42 4.49 15.05 5.67
N SER A 43 4.42 16.10 6.50
CA SER A 43 3.16 16.65 7.02
C SER A 43 2.28 17.24 5.91
N ALA A 44 2.89 17.94 4.95
CA ALA A 44 2.18 18.48 3.79
C ALA A 44 1.65 17.35 2.88
N HIS A 45 2.44 16.29 2.66
CA HIS A 45 1.99 15.13 1.90
C HIS A 45 0.83 14.42 2.60
N GLU A 46 0.85 14.29 3.93
CA GLU A 46 -0.24 13.71 4.70
C GLU A 46 -1.56 14.47 4.47
N LYS A 47 -1.54 15.81 4.49
CA LYS A 47 -2.71 16.65 4.22
C LYS A 47 -3.27 16.40 2.82
N VAL A 48 -2.39 16.40 1.81
CA VAL A 48 -2.78 16.10 0.42
C VAL A 48 -3.40 14.72 0.28
N LEU A 49 -2.85 13.70 0.94
CA LEU A 49 -3.41 12.35 0.94
C LEU A 49 -4.78 12.28 1.64
N ARG A 50 -4.96 13.04 2.71
CA ARG A 50 -6.22 13.10 3.47
C ARG A 50 -7.34 13.74 2.65
N ASP A 51 -7.02 14.82 1.94
CA ASP A 51 -7.99 15.57 1.14
C ASP A 51 -8.34 14.82 -0.16
N SER A 52 -7.42 13.98 -0.64
CA SER A 52 -7.60 13.22 -1.88
C SER A 52 -8.22 11.84 -1.63
N LYS A 53 -9.55 11.80 -1.45
CA LYS A 53 -10.33 10.55 -1.27
C LYS A 53 -10.10 9.52 -2.39
N CYS A 54 -9.82 9.97 -3.61
CA CYS A 54 -9.49 9.13 -4.75
C CYS A 54 -8.19 8.33 -4.53
N LEU A 55 -7.18 8.91 -3.86
CA LEU A 55 -5.90 8.24 -3.57
C LEU A 55 -6.06 7.14 -2.54
N LEU A 56 -6.84 7.37 -1.50
CA LEU A 56 -7.16 6.35 -0.51
C LEU A 56 -7.89 5.16 -1.15
N GLN A 57 -8.83 5.43 -2.05
CA GLN A 57 -9.54 4.38 -2.78
C GLN A 57 -8.61 3.58 -3.71
N ARG A 58 -7.79 4.25 -4.52
CA ARG A 58 -6.81 3.59 -5.41
C ARG A 58 -5.79 2.76 -4.63
N ARG A 59 -5.25 3.30 -3.53
CA ARG A 59 -4.33 2.55 -2.66
C ARG A 59 -4.99 1.31 -2.05
N ARG A 60 -6.26 1.39 -1.64
CA ARG A 60 -7.02 0.22 -1.17
C ARG A 60 -7.18 -0.82 -2.28
N GLN A 61 -7.49 -0.41 -3.50
CA GLN A 61 -7.61 -1.30 -4.66
C GLN A 61 -6.29 -2.00 -4.97
N TYR A 62 -5.17 -1.26 -5.05
CA TYR A 62 -3.85 -1.87 -5.29
C TYR A 62 -3.44 -2.85 -4.19
N ARG A 63 -3.72 -2.52 -2.92
CA ARG A 63 -3.48 -3.43 -1.80
C ARG A 63 -4.31 -4.70 -1.91
N ALA A 64 -5.60 -4.59 -2.24
CA ALA A 64 -6.48 -5.73 -2.42
C ALA A 64 -6.01 -6.64 -3.58
N GLN A 65 -5.61 -6.05 -4.70
CA GLN A 65 -5.06 -6.78 -5.85
C GLN A 65 -3.75 -7.50 -5.52
N TRP A 66 -2.82 -6.81 -4.85
CA TRP A 66 -1.56 -7.39 -4.42
C TRP A 66 -1.79 -8.60 -3.50
N LEU A 67 -2.70 -8.46 -2.54
CA LEU A 67 -2.98 -9.51 -1.58
C LEU A 67 -3.74 -10.69 -2.20
N LEU A 68 -4.66 -10.44 -3.13
CA LEU A 68 -5.28 -11.50 -3.94
C LEU A 68 -4.21 -12.30 -4.69
N LYS A 69 -3.29 -11.60 -5.37
CA LYS A 69 -2.19 -12.24 -6.09
C LYS A 69 -1.33 -13.09 -5.16
N ARG A 70 -1.00 -12.57 -3.98
CA ARG A 70 -0.23 -13.31 -2.97
C ARG A 70 -0.95 -14.59 -2.52
N LEU A 71 -2.26 -14.53 -2.29
CA LEU A 71 -3.07 -15.70 -1.93
C LEU A 71 -3.17 -16.71 -3.07
N GLN A 72 -3.26 -16.24 -4.33
CA GLN A 72 -3.21 -17.10 -5.52
C GLN A 72 -1.86 -17.82 -5.65
N GLU A 73 -0.76 -17.12 -5.39
CA GLU A 73 0.59 -17.72 -5.39
C GLU A 73 0.75 -18.80 -4.31
N GLU A 74 0.13 -18.61 -3.14
CA GLU A 74 0.26 -19.53 -2.00
C GLU A 74 -0.72 -20.71 -2.01
N PHE A 75 -1.97 -20.51 -2.47
CA PHE A 75 -3.04 -21.51 -2.37
C PHE A 75 -3.70 -21.86 -3.72
N GLY A 76 -3.25 -21.25 -4.80
CA GLY A 76 -3.78 -21.46 -6.15
C GLY A 76 -5.24 -21.02 -6.31
N SER A 77 -5.79 -21.31 -7.50
CA SER A 77 -7.19 -21.03 -7.83
C SER A 77 -8.17 -21.77 -6.93
N HIS A 78 -7.81 -22.98 -6.46
CA HIS A 78 -8.63 -23.75 -5.54
C HIS A 78 -8.80 -23.06 -4.18
N GLY A 79 -7.71 -22.51 -3.61
CA GLY A 79 -7.78 -21.72 -2.39
C GLY A 79 -8.67 -20.49 -2.55
N ILE A 80 -8.50 -19.74 -3.64
CA ILE A 80 -9.38 -18.59 -3.92
C ILE A 80 -10.84 -18.99 -4.09
N GLY A 81 -11.11 -20.12 -4.75
CA GLY A 81 -12.45 -20.70 -4.86
C GLY A 81 -13.09 -20.96 -3.49
N ARG A 82 -12.33 -21.50 -2.54
CA ARG A 82 -12.79 -21.74 -1.15
C ARG A 82 -13.09 -20.46 -0.38
N LEU A 83 -12.45 -19.34 -0.74
CA LEU A 83 -12.78 -18.01 -0.22
C LEU A 83 -14.00 -17.36 -0.88
N GLY A 84 -14.67 -18.07 -1.80
CA GLY A 84 -15.84 -17.57 -2.54
C GLY A 84 -15.51 -16.90 -3.87
N GLY A 85 -14.28 -17.07 -4.37
CA GLY A 85 -13.82 -16.52 -5.65
C GLY A 85 -13.16 -15.14 -5.54
N GLU A 86 -12.49 -14.74 -6.63
CA GLU A 86 -11.66 -13.53 -6.67
C GLU A 86 -12.43 -12.25 -6.31
N GLN A 87 -13.62 -12.08 -6.88
CA GLN A 87 -14.44 -10.88 -6.66
C GLN A 87 -14.82 -10.68 -5.19
N ARG A 88 -15.26 -11.76 -4.54
CA ARG A 88 -15.59 -11.77 -3.10
C ARG A 88 -14.38 -11.44 -2.24
N VAL A 89 -13.20 -11.95 -2.61
CA VAL A 89 -11.95 -11.64 -1.90
C VAL A 89 -11.60 -10.16 -2.06
N LEU A 90 -11.66 -9.61 -3.27
CA LEU A 90 -11.37 -8.19 -3.50
C LEU A 90 -12.34 -7.26 -2.75
N GLU A 91 -13.63 -7.56 -2.74
CA GLU A 91 -14.65 -6.80 -2.01
C GLU A 91 -14.38 -6.80 -0.49
N ARG A 92 -14.04 -7.98 0.06
CA ARG A 92 -13.67 -8.12 1.48
C ARG A 92 -12.42 -7.32 1.82
N LEU A 93 -11.40 -7.35 0.95
CA LEU A 93 -10.15 -6.62 1.15
C LEU A 93 -10.31 -5.10 0.99
N ALA A 94 -11.20 -4.64 0.11
CA ALA A 94 -11.45 -3.22 -0.12
C ALA A 94 -12.21 -2.56 1.04
N THR A 95 -12.98 -3.34 1.81
CA THR A 95 -13.83 -2.88 2.92
C THR A 95 -13.23 -3.11 4.30
N ALA A 96 -12.18 -3.91 4.41
CA ALA A 96 -11.53 -4.24 5.67
C ALA A 96 -10.84 -3.03 6.33
N THR A 97 -11.02 -2.89 7.64
CA THR A 97 -10.38 -1.89 8.50
C THR A 97 -9.06 -2.35 9.11
N LEU A 98 -8.78 -3.65 9.08
CA LEU A 98 -7.55 -4.26 9.61
C LEU A 98 -6.31 -3.82 8.81
N SER A 99 -5.13 -3.96 9.40
CA SER A 99 -3.87 -3.79 8.67
C SER A 99 -3.71 -4.86 7.58
N LEU A 100 -2.87 -4.58 6.57
CA LEU A 100 -2.63 -5.51 5.46
C LEU A 100 -2.12 -6.88 5.93
N PHE A 101 -1.27 -6.89 6.97
CA PHE A 101 -0.75 -8.12 7.55
C PHE A 101 -1.86 -8.93 8.25
N GLU A 102 -2.69 -8.29 9.06
CA GLU A 102 -3.82 -8.94 9.75
C GLU A 102 -4.85 -9.48 8.75
N GLN A 103 -5.14 -8.73 7.68
CA GLN A 103 -6.01 -9.20 6.59
C GLN A 103 -5.46 -10.45 5.92
N HIS A 104 -4.16 -10.47 5.63
CA HIS A 104 -3.49 -11.63 5.05
C HIS A 104 -3.58 -12.85 5.97
N GLN A 105 -3.26 -12.67 7.25
CA GLN A 105 -3.28 -13.75 8.23
C GLN A 105 -4.68 -14.34 8.38
N ALA A 106 -5.70 -13.50 8.58
CA ALA A 106 -7.08 -13.98 8.73
C ALA A 106 -7.57 -14.81 7.53
N LEU A 107 -7.15 -14.46 6.30
CA LEU A 107 -7.49 -15.23 5.10
C LEU A 107 -6.73 -16.55 5.02
N ARG A 108 -5.46 -16.57 5.44
CA ARG A 108 -4.65 -17.79 5.55
C ARG A 108 -5.22 -18.76 6.58
N GLU A 109 -5.53 -18.27 7.79
CA GLU A 109 -6.16 -19.07 8.84
C GLU A 109 -7.48 -19.69 8.40
N HIS A 110 -8.31 -18.93 7.67
CA HIS A 110 -9.55 -19.47 7.11
C HIS A 110 -9.28 -20.62 6.12
N LEU A 111 -8.29 -20.46 5.24
CA LEU A 111 -7.94 -21.48 4.25
C LEU A 111 -7.35 -22.76 4.87
N LEU A 112 -6.51 -22.60 5.88
CA LEU A 112 -5.87 -23.70 6.61
C LEU A 112 -6.87 -24.40 7.53
N GLY A 113 -7.64 -23.65 8.33
CA GLY A 113 -8.63 -24.20 9.26
C GLY A 113 -9.84 -24.85 8.56
N ALA A 114 -10.16 -24.44 7.33
CA ALA A 114 -11.15 -25.15 6.53
C ALA A 114 -10.58 -26.43 5.89
N ALA A 115 -9.26 -26.61 5.77
CA ALA A 115 -8.67 -27.80 5.16
C ALA A 115 -8.81 -29.02 6.08
N ASP A 116 -8.69 -28.80 7.39
CA ASP A 116 -8.89 -29.82 8.43
C ASP A 116 -10.31 -30.38 8.46
N LYS A 117 -11.32 -29.59 8.09
CA LYS A 117 -12.73 -30.01 8.12
C LYS A 117 -13.16 -30.88 6.93
N THR A 118 -12.31 -31.04 5.92
CA THR A 118 -12.65 -31.76 4.68
C THR A 118 -12.17 -33.22 4.68
N HIS A 119 -11.49 -33.66 5.75
CA HIS A 119 -10.97 -35.03 5.94
C HIS A 119 -11.52 -35.70 7.21
N SER A 120 -12.69 -35.30 7.71
CA SER A 120 -13.42 -36.00 8.78
C SER A 120 -14.80 -36.42 8.32
#